data_AF-A0A3B8WGV9-F1
#
_entry.id   AF-A0A3B8WGV9-F1
#
_cell.length_a   1.000
_cell.length_b   1.000
_cell.length_c   1.000
_cell.angle_alpha   90.00
_cell.angle_beta   90.00
_cell.angle_gamma   90.00
#
_symmetry.space_group_name_H-M   'P 1'
#
loop_
_entity.id
_entity.type
_entity.pdbx_description
1 polymer ?
#
loop_
_entity_poly.entity_id
_entity_poly.type
_entity_poly.pdbx_seq_one_letter_code
_entity_poly.pdbx_strand_id
1 'polypeptide(L)'
;MLNADALNQLRQLKTDIKQNKVVFPGTVKPTNGRFGFVALDEGRDVFLPPEEMQKVLPGDRVNVTEQEVEKGKTQGMVDELLESHLTTFVGRYLIKGKGHFVAPETPGINRWIFIPPKERMNAQPDDFIYCQIHRHPFKDGKGQAKVLRVIGKAGEPGIERAFTLANFDLADAWPEEVQKQADALTEESVTSHREGR
;
A
#
# COMPACT_ATOMS: atom_id res chain seq x y z
N MET A 1 -30.27 -25.67 20.90
CA MET A 1 -28.80 -25.72 20.72
C MET A 1 -28.53 -26.50 19.44
N LEU A 2 -27.64 -26.04 18.56
CA LEU A 2 -27.27 -26.77 17.34
C LEU A 2 -26.53 -28.06 17.74
N ASN A 3 -26.92 -29.21 17.18
CA ASN A 3 -26.27 -30.50 17.42
C ASN A 3 -24.84 -30.53 16.86
N ALA A 4 -23.94 -31.27 17.50
CA ALA A 4 -22.52 -31.36 17.10
C ALA A 4 -22.33 -31.85 15.66
N ASP A 5 -23.19 -32.78 15.19
CA ASP A 5 -23.18 -33.26 13.81
C ASP A 5 -23.56 -32.18 12.79
N ALA A 6 -24.53 -31.31 13.13
CA ALA A 6 -24.94 -30.21 12.25
C ALA A 6 -23.80 -29.17 12.11
N LEU A 7 -23.05 -28.92 13.18
CA LEU A 7 -21.86 -28.06 13.12
C LEU A 7 -20.73 -28.65 12.27
N ASN A 8 -20.51 -29.96 12.34
CA ASN A 8 -19.52 -30.64 11.51
C ASN A 8 -19.93 -30.65 10.04
N GLN A 9 -21.20 -30.94 9.73
CA GLN A 9 -21.74 -30.86 8.36
C GLN A 9 -21.62 -29.45 7.77
N LEU A 10 -21.93 -28.41 8.55
CA LEU A 10 -21.77 -27.02 8.10
C LEU A 10 -20.30 -26.64 7.84
N ARG A 11 -19.36 -27.14 8.65
CA ARG A 11 -17.92 -26.94 8.42
C ARG A 11 -17.45 -27.66 7.14
N GLN A 12 -17.94 -28.87 6.91
CA GLN A 12 -17.60 -29.66 5.73
C GLN A 12 -18.15 -29.01 4.46
N LEU A 13 -19.44 -28.65 4.43
CA LEU A 13 -20.06 -27.90 3.34
C LEU A 13 -19.34 -26.58 3.06
N LYS A 14 -18.95 -25.83 4.09
CA LYS A 14 -18.17 -24.59 3.93
C LYS A 14 -16.81 -24.84 3.29
N THR A 15 -16.18 -25.98 3.57
CA THR A 15 -14.89 -26.36 3.00
C THR A 15 -15.05 -26.77 1.54
N ASP A 16 -16.05 -27.58 1.23
CA ASP A 16 -16.36 -28.02 -0.13
C ASP A 16 -16.72 -26.85 -1.06
N ILE A 17 -17.51 -25.88 -0.56
CA ILE A 17 -17.84 -24.66 -1.31
C ILE A 17 -16.59 -23.83 -1.60
N LYS A 18 -15.66 -23.73 -0.63
CA LYS A 18 -14.40 -23.02 -0.85
C LYS A 18 -13.51 -23.71 -1.88
N GLN A 19 -13.48 -25.04 -1.91
CA GLN A 19 -12.64 -25.79 -2.84
C GLN A 19 -13.20 -25.79 -4.27
N ASN A 20 -14.52 -25.77 -4.44
CA ASN A 20 -15.17 -25.74 -5.75
C ASN A 20 -15.44 -24.33 -6.29
N LYS A 21 -15.01 -23.27 -5.58
CA LYS A 21 -15.18 -21.90 -6.05
C LYS A 21 -14.19 -21.63 -7.19
N VAL A 22 -14.71 -21.25 -8.36
CA VAL A 22 -13.87 -20.78 -9.46
C VAL A 22 -13.34 -19.40 -9.10
N VAL A 23 -12.03 -19.34 -8.83
CA VAL A 23 -11.32 -18.10 -8.49
C VAL A 23 -10.34 -17.78 -9.60
N PHE A 24 -10.21 -16.49 -9.90
CA PHE A 24 -9.31 -15.98 -10.92
C PHE A 24 -8.23 -15.11 -10.27
N PRO A 25 -6.94 -15.49 -10.39
CA PRO A 25 -5.85 -14.66 -9.93
C PRO A 25 -5.64 -13.48 -10.88
N GLY A 26 -5.32 -12.32 -10.32
CA GLY A 26 -5.05 -11.13 -11.10
C GLY A 26 -4.51 -9.97 -10.27
N THR A 27 -4.21 -8.86 -10.96
CA THR A 27 -3.62 -7.67 -10.37
C THR A 27 -4.61 -6.50 -10.37
N VAL A 28 -4.75 -5.83 -9.23
CA VAL A 28 -5.66 -4.70 -9.05
C VAL A 28 -5.14 -3.47 -9.81
N LYS A 29 -5.97 -3.00 -10.73
CA LYS A 29 -5.81 -1.76 -11.50
C LYS A 29 -6.84 -0.73 -11.01
N PRO A 30 -6.45 0.25 -10.19
CA PRO A 30 -7.36 1.30 -9.76
C PRO A 30 -7.69 2.26 -10.91
N THR A 31 -8.80 2.98 -10.77
CA THR A 31 -9.11 4.14 -11.62
C THR A 31 -9.09 5.43 -10.80
N ASN A 32 -9.26 6.58 -11.47
CA ASN A 32 -9.44 7.88 -10.78
C ASN A 32 -10.78 7.94 -10.01
N GLY A 33 -11.70 7.00 -10.26
CA GLY A 33 -12.97 6.89 -9.55
C GLY A 33 -12.87 6.09 -8.26
N ARG A 34 -14.03 5.75 -7.69
CA ARG A 34 -14.11 4.87 -6.50
C ARG A 34 -14.10 3.37 -6.87
N PHE A 35 -14.09 3.03 -8.15
CA PHE A 35 -14.08 1.65 -8.66
C PHE A 35 -12.73 1.33 -9.32
N GLY A 36 -12.53 0.06 -9.64
CA GLY A 36 -11.32 -0.41 -10.32
C GLY A 36 -11.59 -1.65 -11.14
N PHE A 37 -10.51 -2.28 -11.58
CA PHE A 37 -10.56 -3.55 -12.28
C PHE A 37 -9.49 -4.48 -11.71
N VAL A 38 -9.68 -5.79 -11.86
CA VAL A 38 -8.60 -6.76 -11.71
C VAL A 38 -8.27 -7.29 -13.08
N ALA A 39 -7.03 -7.07 -13.50
CA ALA A 39 -6.50 -7.69 -14.69
C ALA A 39 -6.11 -9.12 -14.37
N LEU A 40 -6.91 -10.07 -14.87
CA LEU A 40 -6.68 -11.49 -14.68
C LEU A 40 -5.48 -11.94 -15.50
N ASP A 41 -4.84 -13.02 -15.07
CA ASP A 41 -3.69 -13.61 -15.80
C ASP A 41 -4.04 -14.12 -17.19
N GLU A 42 -5.28 -14.54 -17.36
CA GLU A 42 -5.84 -14.97 -18.64
C GLU A 42 -6.18 -13.80 -19.58
N GLY A 43 -5.94 -12.55 -19.15
CA GLY A 43 -6.03 -11.35 -19.99
C GLY A 43 -7.39 -10.64 -20.00
N ARG A 44 -8.40 -11.15 -19.29
CA ARG A 44 -9.68 -10.45 -19.07
C ARG A 44 -9.57 -9.48 -17.91
N ASP A 45 -10.32 -8.39 -17.96
CA ASP A 45 -10.46 -7.45 -16.83
C ASP A 45 -11.82 -7.67 -16.14
N VAL A 46 -11.80 -7.83 -14.81
CA VAL A 46 -13.00 -7.96 -13.98
C VAL A 46 -13.27 -6.65 -13.26
N PHE A 47 -14.49 -6.13 -13.37
CA PHE A 47 -14.90 -4.90 -12.70
C PHE A 47 -14.94 -5.08 -11.18
N LEU A 48 -14.28 -4.19 -10.43
CA LEU A 48 -14.32 -4.13 -8.97
C LEU A 48 -15.19 -2.97 -8.49
N PRO A 49 -16.28 -3.24 -7.75
CA PRO A 49 -17.14 -2.19 -7.22
C PRO A 49 -16.44 -1.41 -6.09
N PRO A 50 -16.94 -0.22 -5.74
CA PRO A 50 -16.33 0.63 -4.70
C PRO A 50 -16.17 0.03 -3.31
N GLU A 51 -16.99 -0.95 -2.97
CA GLU A 51 -16.92 -1.67 -1.69
C GLU A 51 -15.76 -2.68 -1.66
N GLU A 52 -15.50 -3.34 -2.80
CA GLU A 52 -14.40 -4.29 -2.93
C GLU A 52 -13.08 -3.57 -3.16
N MET A 53 -13.10 -2.48 -3.93
CA MET A 53 -11.95 -1.57 -4.00
C MET A 53 -11.55 -1.08 -2.61
N GLN A 54 -12.46 -1.02 -1.64
CA GLN A 54 -12.10 -0.63 -0.29
C GLN A 54 -11.15 -1.60 0.42
N LYS A 55 -11.07 -2.84 -0.03
CA LYS A 55 -10.26 -3.88 0.61
C LYS A 55 -8.86 -4.02 -0.01
N VAL A 56 -8.64 -3.41 -1.17
CA VAL A 56 -7.41 -3.56 -1.94
C VAL A 56 -6.68 -2.24 -2.11
N LEU A 57 -5.38 -2.35 -2.38
CA LEU A 57 -4.47 -1.28 -2.74
C LEU A 57 -4.05 -1.43 -4.22
N PRO A 58 -3.56 -0.35 -4.85
CA PRO A 58 -3.01 -0.42 -6.21
C PRO A 58 -1.88 -1.44 -6.31
N GLY A 59 -1.94 -2.31 -7.34
CA GLY A 59 -0.91 -3.32 -7.56
C GLY A 59 -1.00 -4.54 -6.64
N ASP A 60 -2.05 -4.65 -5.82
CA ASP A 60 -2.34 -5.86 -5.07
C ASP A 60 -2.58 -7.02 -6.02
N ARG A 61 -2.06 -8.18 -5.63
CA ARG A 61 -2.30 -9.46 -6.27
C ARG A 61 -3.38 -10.20 -5.50
N VAL A 62 -4.47 -10.54 -6.18
CA VAL A 62 -5.67 -11.06 -5.51
C VAL A 62 -6.29 -12.21 -6.28
N ASN A 63 -7.01 -13.07 -5.56
CA ASN A 63 -7.97 -13.99 -6.12
C ASN A 63 -9.36 -13.35 -6.10
N VAL A 64 -10.04 -13.37 -7.25
CA VAL A 64 -11.37 -12.78 -7.42
C VAL A 64 -12.35 -13.83 -7.91
N THR A 65 -13.57 -13.81 -7.39
CA THR A 65 -14.70 -14.51 -8.01
C THR A 65 -15.62 -13.52 -8.70
N GLU A 66 -16.16 -13.92 -9.84
CA GLU A 66 -17.21 -13.22 -10.55
C GLU A 66 -18.59 -13.52 -9.94
N GLN A 67 -19.34 -12.48 -9.56
CA GLN A 67 -20.72 -12.58 -9.06
C GLN A 67 -21.67 -11.78 -9.95
N GLU A 68 -22.74 -12.42 -10.41
CA GLU A 68 -23.82 -11.72 -11.13
C GLU A 68 -24.73 -10.98 -10.15
N VAL A 69 -24.90 -9.67 -10.36
CA VAL A 69 -25.70 -8.78 -9.50
C VAL A 69 -27.04 -8.44 -10.14
N GLU A 70 -27.02 -8.18 -11.45
CA GLU A 70 -28.19 -7.97 -12.31
C GLU A 70 -27.98 -8.78 -13.59
N LYS A 71 -29.06 -9.05 -14.33
CA LYS A 71 -28.98 -9.80 -15.60
C LYS A 71 -27.91 -9.20 -16.52
N GLY A 72 -26.82 -9.95 -16.72
CA GLY A 72 -25.70 -9.55 -17.58
C GLY A 72 -24.72 -8.54 -16.97
N LYS A 73 -24.84 -8.19 -15.69
CA LYS A 73 -23.85 -7.40 -14.94
C LYS A 73 -23.17 -8.27 -13.90
N THR A 74 -21.91 -8.56 -14.19
CA THR A 74 -21.02 -9.31 -13.31
C THR A 74 -20.06 -8.34 -12.62
N GLN A 75 -19.83 -8.56 -11.32
CA GLN A 75 -18.85 -7.83 -10.53
C GLN A 75 -17.86 -8.80 -9.89
N GLY A 76 -16.63 -8.36 -9.71
CA GLY A 76 -15.61 -9.08 -8.96
C GLY A 76 -15.81 -8.93 -7.46
N MET A 77 -15.65 -10.02 -6.73
CA MET A 77 -15.54 -10.06 -5.28
C MET A 77 -14.15 -10.56 -4.91
N VAL A 78 -13.43 -9.81 -4.07
CA VAL A 78 -12.07 -10.20 -3.67
C VAL A 78 -12.17 -11.26 -2.58
N ASP A 79 -11.64 -12.46 -2.86
CA ASP A 79 -11.67 -13.60 -1.96
C ASP A 79 -10.43 -13.68 -1.08
N GLU A 80 -9.28 -13.41 -1.67
CA GLU A 80 -7.98 -13.58 -1.02
C GLU A 80 -6.98 -12.57 -1.55
N LEU A 81 -6.19 -12.00 -0.64
CA LEU A 81 -5.00 -11.22 -0.97
C LEU A 81 -3.80 -12.16 -1.00
N LEU A 82 -3.18 -12.28 -2.17
CA LEU A 82 -1.98 -13.10 -2.38
C LEU A 82 -0.72 -12.32 -2.03
N GLU A 83 -0.59 -11.10 -2.57
CA GLU A 83 0.60 -10.26 -2.41
C GLU A 83 0.22 -8.79 -2.49
N SER A 84 0.95 -7.94 -1.76
CA SER A 84 0.77 -6.48 -1.75
C SER A 84 2.13 -5.83 -1.93
N HIS A 85 2.31 -5.13 -3.05
CA HIS A 85 3.56 -4.47 -3.40
C HIS A 85 3.67 -3.07 -2.82
N LEU A 86 2.53 -2.42 -2.54
CA LEU A 86 2.52 -1.08 -2.00
C LEU A 86 2.85 -1.10 -0.50
N THR A 87 4.11 -0.86 -0.18
CA THR A 87 4.60 -0.81 1.20
C THR A 87 4.64 0.62 1.72
N THR A 88 5.19 1.54 0.93
CA THR A 88 5.41 2.94 1.30
C THR A 88 4.77 3.88 0.30
N PHE A 89 4.45 5.09 0.76
CA PHE A 89 3.82 6.12 -0.07
C PHE A 89 4.01 7.50 0.57
N VAL A 90 3.87 8.53 -0.24
CA VAL A 90 3.83 9.92 0.20
C VAL A 90 2.38 10.39 0.26
N GLY A 91 2.10 11.26 1.22
CA GLY A 91 0.81 11.93 1.28
C GLY A 91 0.84 13.16 2.15
N ARG A 92 -0.32 13.81 2.25
CA ARG A 92 -0.52 14.99 3.08
C ARG A 92 -1.22 14.63 4.38
N TYR A 93 -0.70 15.15 5.49
CA TYR A 93 -1.27 14.92 6.82
C TYR A 93 -2.53 15.76 7.03
N LEU A 94 -3.61 15.10 7.47
CA LEU A 94 -4.92 15.71 7.66
C LEU A 94 -5.45 15.40 9.05
N ILE A 95 -6.08 16.39 9.67
CA ILE A 95 -6.80 16.23 10.93
C ILE A 95 -8.28 16.51 10.68
N LYS A 96 -9.15 15.53 11.00
CA LYS A 96 -10.61 15.66 10.92
C LYS A 96 -11.23 15.29 12.25
N GLY A 97 -11.68 16.29 13.00
CA GLY A 97 -12.17 16.10 14.37
C GLY A 97 -11.06 15.55 15.26
N LYS A 98 -11.28 14.36 15.85
CA LYS A 98 -10.27 13.64 16.65
C LYS A 98 -9.43 12.64 15.83
N GLY A 99 -9.77 12.43 14.56
CA GLY A 99 -9.09 11.51 13.67
C GLY A 99 -7.93 12.18 12.94
N HIS A 100 -6.83 11.44 12.77
CA HIS A 100 -5.67 11.87 12.00
C HIS A 100 -5.51 10.90 10.84
N PHE A 101 -5.25 11.45 9.67
CA PHE A 101 -5.23 10.70 8.43
C PHE A 101 -4.10 11.19 7.52
N VAL A 102 -3.77 10.37 6.54
CA VAL A 102 -2.97 10.78 5.38
C VAL A 102 -3.85 10.71 4.14
N ALA A 103 -3.82 11.77 3.32
CA ALA A 103 -4.30 11.75 1.96
C ALA A 103 -3.13 11.35 1.04
N PRO A 104 -3.11 10.12 0.50
CA PRO A 104 -2.03 9.67 -0.36
C PRO A 104 -1.99 10.46 -1.67
N GLU A 105 -0.79 10.73 -2.17
CA GLU A 105 -0.56 11.28 -3.53
C GLU A 105 -0.47 10.16 -4.58
N THR A 106 -0.36 8.90 -4.14
CA THR A 106 -0.30 7.74 -5.03
C THR A 106 -1.58 7.59 -5.86
N PRO A 107 -1.47 7.59 -7.20
CA PRO A 107 -2.63 7.40 -8.08
C PRO A 107 -3.40 6.13 -7.75
N GLY A 108 -4.72 6.24 -7.69
CA GLY A 108 -5.61 5.11 -7.42
C GLY A 108 -5.94 4.86 -5.95
N ILE A 109 -5.32 5.58 -5.01
CA ILE A 109 -5.73 5.56 -3.59
C ILE A 109 -6.62 6.78 -3.29
N ASN A 110 -7.87 6.70 -3.70
CA ASN A 110 -8.82 7.81 -3.59
C ASN A 110 -9.49 7.91 -2.20
N ARG A 111 -8.74 7.67 -1.13
CA ARG A 111 -9.24 7.71 0.25
C ARG A 111 -8.17 8.15 1.24
N TRP A 112 -8.64 8.58 2.40
CA TRP A 112 -7.78 8.86 3.52
C TRP A 112 -7.46 7.60 4.31
N ILE A 113 -6.19 7.40 4.67
CA ILE A 113 -5.74 6.27 5.49
C ILE A 113 -5.55 6.77 6.92
N PHE A 114 -6.08 6.03 7.89
CA PHE A 114 -6.02 6.43 9.30
C PHE A 114 -4.61 6.27 9.87
N ILE A 115 -4.19 7.22 10.70
CA ILE A 115 -2.92 7.17 11.44
C ILE A 115 -3.20 7.03 12.95
N PRO A 116 -2.88 5.87 13.56
CA PRO A 116 -3.02 5.64 14.99
C PRO A 116 -2.21 6.66 15.82
N PRO A 117 -2.66 7.05 17.03
CA PRO A 117 -1.97 8.02 17.88
C PRO A 117 -0.46 7.81 18.07
N LYS A 118 -0.04 6.55 18.22
CA LYS A 118 1.36 6.18 18.44
C LYS A 118 2.25 6.32 17.20
N GLU A 119 1.66 6.42 16.02
CA GLU A 119 2.35 6.34 14.72
C GLU A 119 2.29 7.66 13.95
N ARG A 120 1.94 8.77 14.63
CA ARG A 120 1.79 10.11 14.04
C ARG A 120 3.09 10.90 13.97
N MET A 121 4.09 10.51 14.78
CA MET A 121 5.27 11.34 15.06
C MET A 121 4.87 12.78 15.42
N ASN A 122 5.65 13.78 14.98
CA ASN A 122 5.39 15.20 15.22
C ASN A 122 4.73 15.89 13.99
N ALA A 123 4.03 15.13 13.14
CA ALA A 123 3.40 15.67 11.94
C ALA A 123 2.31 16.71 12.26
N GLN A 124 2.32 17.82 11.55
CA GLN A 124 1.35 18.90 11.64
C GLN A 124 0.35 18.85 10.47
N PRO A 125 -0.83 19.49 10.59
CA PRO A 125 -1.76 19.64 9.47
C PRO A 125 -1.07 20.22 8.23
N ASP A 126 -1.39 19.63 7.08
CA ASP A 126 -0.86 19.98 5.76
C ASP A 126 0.63 19.67 5.51
N ASP A 127 1.32 19.02 6.46
CA ASP A 127 2.67 18.50 6.21
C ASP A 127 2.62 17.39 5.16
N PHE A 128 3.62 17.39 4.27
CA PHE A 128 3.96 16.22 3.48
C PHE A 128 4.68 15.20 4.36
N ILE A 129 4.24 13.96 4.27
CA ILE A 129 4.71 12.87 5.11
C ILE A 129 5.02 11.65 4.26
N TYR A 130 6.13 11.00 4.59
CA TYR A 130 6.48 9.69 4.06
C TYR A 130 5.98 8.61 5.01
N CYS A 131 5.14 7.72 4.51
CA CYS A 131 4.39 6.76 5.31
C CYS A 131 4.57 5.34 4.81
N GLN A 132 4.34 4.39 5.71
CA GLN A 132 4.24 2.97 5.42
C GLN A 132 2.84 2.47 5.74
N ILE A 133 2.33 1.52 4.95
CA ILE A 133 1.13 0.77 5.29
C ILE A 133 1.42 -0.11 6.51
N HIS A 134 0.82 0.24 7.65
CA HIS A 134 0.95 -0.50 8.89
C HIS A 134 -0.06 -1.65 8.98
N ARG A 135 -1.28 -1.44 8.46
CA ARG A 135 -2.33 -2.45 8.38
C ARG A 135 -3.00 -2.38 7.03
N HIS A 136 -2.96 -3.50 6.31
CA HIS A 136 -3.63 -3.64 5.02
C HIS A 136 -5.18 -3.61 5.19
N PRO A 137 -5.92 -2.92 4.30
CA PRO A 137 -7.38 -2.80 4.40
C PRO A 137 -8.16 -4.09 4.09
N PHE A 138 -7.53 -5.15 3.62
CA PHE A 138 -8.20 -6.36 3.08
C PHE A 138 -9.30 -6.96 3.96
N LYS A 139 -9.12 -6.99 5.29
CA LYS A 139 -10.08 -7.66 6.18
C LYS A 139 -11.40 -6.91 6.37
N ASP A 140 -11.36 -5.59 6.46
CA ASP A 140 -12.50 -4.77 6.91
C ASP A 140 -12.60 -3.40 6.22
N GLY A 141 -11.81 -3.17 5.17
CA GLY A 141 -11.68 -1.89 4.47
C GLY A 141 -10.92 -0.82 5.26
N LYS A 142 -10.41 -1.14 6.46
CA LYS A 142 -9.79 -0.17 7.38
C LYS A 142 -8.27 -0.29 7.35
N GLY A 143 -7.67 0.43 6.41
CA GLY A 143 -6.22 0.59 6.34
C GLY A 143 -5.69 1.48 7.45
N GLN A 144 -4.50 1.18 7.95
CA GLN A 144 -3.75 2.05 8.84
C GLN A 144 -2.36 2.33 8.28
N ALA A 145 -1.91 3.56 8.45
CA ALA A 145 -0.58 3.98 8.06
C ALA A 145 0.24 4.41 9.27
N LYS A 146 1.56 4.30 9.13
CA LYS A 146 2.56 4.79 10.08
C LYS A 146 3.41 5.85 9.38
N VAL A 147 3.64 6.97 10.06
CA VAL A 147 4.55 8.01 9.57
C VAL A 147 5.99 7.56 9.83
N LEU A 148 6.78 7.46 8.76
CA LEU A 148 8.22 7.15 8.83
C LEU A 148 9.05 8.43 8.93
N ARG A 149 8.67 9.45 8.16
CA ARG A 149 9.38 10.75 8.09
C ARG A 149 8.40 11.87 7.78
N VAL A 150 8.58 13.01 8.44
CA VAL A 150 7.94 14.27 8.03
C VAL A 150 8.85 14.93 7.00
N ILE A 151 8.31 15.24 5.83
CA ILE A 151 9.06 15.85 4.73
C ILE A 151 9.13 17.37 4.93
N GLY A 152 8.00 17.98 5.32
CA GLY A 152 7.88 19.43 5.56
C GLY A 152 6.58 20.00 4.99
N LYS A 153 6.45 21.32 4.97
CA LYS A 153 5.27 22.02 4.43
C LYS A 153 5.47 22.50 3.00
N ALA A 154 4.36 22.60 2.27
CA ALA A 154 4.34 23.23 0.96
C ALA A 154 4.98 24.63 1.01
N GLY A 155 5.97 24.88 0.15
CA GLY A 155 6.70 26.16 0.06
C GLY A 155 7.99 26.24 0.87
N GLU A 156 8.34 25.21 1.66
CA GLU A 156 9.66 25.15 2.30
C GLU A 156 10.77 24.92 1.25
N PRO A 157 11.93 25.63 1.36
CA PRO A 157 13.02 25.43 0.42
C PRO A 157 13.52 23.99 0.40
N GLY A 158 13.58 23.38 -0.80
CA GLY A 158 14.09 22.02 -0.99
C GLY A 158 13.05 20.92 -0.81
N ILE A 159 11.78 21.27 -0.58
CA ILE A 159 10.73 20.27 -0.41
C ILE A 159 10.50 19.42 -1.66
N GLU A 160 10.65 19.98 -2.86
CA GLU A 160 10.45 19.29 -4.12
C GLU A 160 11.43 18.12 -4.27
N ARG A 161 12.70 18.34 -3.86
CA ARG A 161 13.72 17.30 -3.82
C ARG A 161 13.33 16.22 -2.81
N ALA A 162 13.03 16.62 -1.57
CA ALA A 162 12.74 15.68 -0.49
C ALA A 162 11.47 14.84 -0.77
N PHE A 163 10.46 15.47 -1.38
CA PHE A 163 9.23 14.84 -1.85
C PHE A 163 9.51 13.84 -2.97
N THR A 164 10.30 14.23 -3.97
CA THR A 164 10.65 13.33 -5.09
C THR A 164 11.42 12.11 -4.59
N LEU A 165 12.41 12.29 -3.73
CA LEU A 165 13.15 11.19 -3.12
C LEU A 165 12.20 10.25 -2.36
N ALA A 166 11.28 10.79 -1.57
CA ALA A 166 10.30 9.99 -0.84
C ALA A 166 9.33 9.24 -1.77
N ASN A 167 8.89 9.86 -2.87
CA ASN A 167 7.93 9.27 -3.79
C ASN A 167 8.50 8.06 -4.56
N PHE A 168 9.81 8.06 -4.81
CA PHE A 168 10.52 6.95 -5.45
C PHE A 168 11.26 6.04 -4.47
N ASP A 169 11.03 6.21 -3.16
CA ASP A 169 11.72 5.48 -2.08
C ASP A 169 13.26 5.49 -2.23
N LEU A 170 13.80 6.66 -2.60
CA LEU A 170 15.23 6.86 -2.79
C LEU A 170 15.88 7.28 -1.47
N ALA A 171 17.06 6.72 -1.21
CA ALA A 171 17.89 7.11 -0.07
C ALA A 171 18.40 8.55 -0.27
N ASP A 172 18.23 9.39 0.76
CA ASP A 172 18.79 10.75 0.77
C ASP A 172 20.19 10.79 1.41
N ALA A 173 20.55 9.75 2.18
CA ALA A 173 21.83 9.64 2.87
C ALA A 173 22.66 8.47 2.34
N TRP A 174 23.98 8.63 2.37
CA TRP A 174 24.90 7.54 2.11
C TRP A 174 24.89 6.53 3.24
N PRO A 175 25.08 5.23 2.96
CA PRO A 175 25.28 4.23 3.99
C PRO A 175 26.51 4.57 4.85
N GLU A 176 26.43 4.29 6.15
CA GLU A 176 27.49 4.59 7.11
C GLU A 176 28.84 3.98 6.70
N GLU A 177 28.84 2.79 6.10
CA GLU A 177 30.05 2.12 5.61
C GLU A 177 30.74 2.88 4.48
N VAL A 178 29.95 3.47 3.56
CA VAL A 178 30.49 4.33 2.48
C VAL A 178 31.09 5.59 3.07
N GLN A 179 30.44 6.14 4.11
CA GLN A 179 30.90 7.36 4.77
C GLN A 179 32.19 7.11 5.54
N LYS A 180 32.29 6.02 6.30
CA LYS A 180 33.54 5.59 6.97
C LYS A 180 34.67 5.37 5.97
N GLN A 181 34.39 4.74 4.83
CA GLN A 181 35.39 4.53 3.80
C GLN A 181 35.86 5.86 3.20
N ALA A 182 34.94 6.80 2.95
CA ALA A 182 35.28 8.13 2.46
C ALA A 182 36.13 8.92 3.48
N ASP A 183 35.76 8.86 4.76
CA ASP A 183 36.48 9.55 5.84
C ASP A 183 37.88 8.97 6.09
N ALA A 184 38.10 7.69 5.75
CA ALA A 184 39.41 7.05 5.83
C ALA A 184 40.38 7.46 4.69
N LEU A 185 39.88 8.11 3.63
CA LEU A 185 40.71 8.60 2.53
C LEU A 185 41.37 9.93 2.91
N THR A 186 42.68 9.93 3.09
CA THR A 186 43.48 11.14 3.28
C THR A 186 44.15 11.58 1.98
N GLU A 187 44.50 12.86 1.84
CA GLU A 187 45.25 13.36 0.67
C GLU A 187 46.55 12.57 0.44
N GLU A 188 47.23 12.18 1.52
CA GLU A 188 48.44 11.35 1.48
C GLU A 188 48.19 9.92 0.94
N SER A 189 47.04 9.32 1.30
CA SER A 189 46.65 8.02 0.76
C SER A 189 46.35 8.11 -0.75
N VAL A 190 45.77 9.22 -1.21
CA VAL A 190 45.46 9.44 -2.62
C VAL A 190 46.73 9.69 -3.45
N THR A 191 47.70 10.44 -2.92
CA THR A 191 48.98 10.67 -3.61
C THR A 191 49.81 9.40 -3.71
N SER A 192 49.87 8.59 -2.66
CA SER A 192 50.60 7.31 -2.70
C SER A 192 50.02 6.31 -3.72
N HIS A 193 48.71 6.30 -3.94
CA HIS A 193 48.09 5.52 -5.02
C HIS A 193 48.35 6.06 -6.42
N ARG A 194 48.90 7.27 -6.55
CA ARG A 194 49.25 7.90 -7.83
C ARG A 194 50.68 7.58 -8.28
N GLU A 195 51.61 7.26 -7.37
CA GLU A 195 53.04 7.08 -7.66
C GLU A 195 53.42 5.81 -8.47
N GLY A 196 52.45 5.09 -9.04
CA GLY A 196 52.68 3.92 -9.89
C GLY A 196 51.85 3.90 -11.18
N ARG A 197 51.24 5.02 -11.56
CA ARG A 197 50.53 5.24 -12.83
C ARG A 197 51.16 6.40 -13.58
#